data_AF-A0A149RRV1-F1
#
_entry.id   AF-A0A149RRV1-F1
#
_cell.length_a   1.000
_cell.length_b   1.000
_cell.length_c   1.000
_cell.angle_alpha   90.00
_cell.angle_beta   90.00
_cell.angle_gamma   90.00
#
_symmetry.space_group_name_H-M   'P 1'
#
loop_
_entity.id
_entity.type
_entity.pdbx_description
1 polymer ?
#
loop_
_entity_poly.entity_id
_entity_poly.type
_entity_poly.pdbx_seq_one_letter_code
_entity_poly.pdbx_strand_id
1 'polypeptide(L)'
;MNAISRPIKETLLEVIGREFRPLRFAQEMLARASGKTPRAARNWLDGRCTPDAEALIELMASCNSIADEVERLVAERRKAREDTQCPGSPLN
;
A
#
# COMPACT_ATOMS: atom_id res chain seq x y z
N MET A 1 16.67 -5.82 -17.95
CA MET A 1 16.44 -6.65 -16.75
C MET A 1 15.12 -6.19 -16.16
N ASN A 2 14.04 -6.96 -16.33
CA ASN A 2 12.73 -6.62 -15.75
C ASN A 2 12.88 -6.82 -14.24
N ALA A 3 13.02 -5.73 -13.48
CA ALA A 3 12.85 -5.80 -12.04
C ALA A 3 11.49 -6.43 -11.79
N ILE A 4 11.45 -7.56 -11.08
CA ILE A 4 10.21 -8.23 -10.70
C ILE A 4 9.50 -7.26 -9.75
N SER A 5 8.71 -6.36 -10.33
CA SER A 5 7.91 -5.39 -9.58
C SER A 5 6.88 -6.22 -8.81
N ARG A 6 7.06 -6.32 -7.48
CA ARG A 6 6.06 -6.96 -6.63
C ARG A 6 4.71 -6.29 -6.90
N PRO A 7 3.62 -7.05 -7.06
CA PRO A 7 2.29 -6.47 -7.19
C PRO A 7 2.04 -5.49 -6.03
N ILE A 8 1.60 -4.27 -6.32
CA ILE A 8 1.33 -3.25 -5.28
C ILE A 8 0.44 -3.78 -4.16
N LYS A 9 -0.53 -4.61 -4.52
CA LYS A 9 -1.39 -5.31 -3.56
C LYS A 9 -0.56 -6.04 -2.49
N GLU A 10 0.44 -6.82 -2.91
CA GLU A 10 1.25 -7.63 -2.00
C GLU A 10 2.11 -6.73 -1.11
N THR A 11 2.78 -5.73 -1.69
CA THR A 11 3.59 -4.78 -0.93
C THR A 11 2.76 -4.02 0.11
N LEU A 12 1.56 -3.56 -0.26
CA LEU A 12 0.67 -2.86 0.66
C LEU A 12 0.20 -3.77 1.81
N LEU A 13 -0.17 -5.01 1.51
CA LEU A 13 -0.61 -5.96 2.54
C LEU A 13 0.54 -6.42 3.44
N GLU A 14 1.76 -6.49 2.90
CA GLU A 14 2.98 -6.79 3.65
C GLU A 14 3.30 -5.69 4.67
N VAL A 15 3.27 -4.41 4.27
CA VAL A 15 3.52 -3.30 5.20
C VAL A 15 2.44 -3.22 6.28
N ILE A 16 1.16 -3.35 5.92
CA ILE A 16 0.06 -3.42 6.90
C ILE A 16 0.27 -4.60 7.86
N GLY A 17 0.62 -5.77 7.32
CA GLY A 17 0.90 -6.95 8.13
C GLY A 17 2.06 -6.73 9.11
N ARG A 18 3.14 -6.08 8.67
CA ARG A 18 4.32 -5.79 9.50
C ARG A 18 3.98 -4.91 10.70
N GLU A 19 3.16 -3.88 10.50
CA GLU A 19 2.80 -2.93 11.56
C GLU A 19 1.82 -3.52 12.58
N PHE A 20 0.82 -4.28 12.11
CA PHE A 20 -0.28 -4.69 12.98
C PHE A 20 -0.16 -6.12 13.53
N ARG A 21 0.46 -7.08 12.82
CA ARG A 21 0.56 -8.48 13.31
C ARG A 21 1.29 -8.64 14.65
N PRO A 22 2.31 -7.83 14.99
CA PRO A 22 2.97 -7.91 16.29
C PRO A 22 2.06 -7.48 17.46
N LEU A 23 1.00 -6.72 17.19
CA LEU A 23 0.12 -6.20 18.22
C LEU A 23 -0.80 -7.29 18.77
N ARG A 24 -1.01 -7.28 20.09
CA ARG A 24 -2.10 -8.02 20.69
C ARG A 24 -3.42 -7.49 20.13
N PHE A 25 -4.31 -8.38 19.70
CA PHE A 25 -5.58 -8.00 19.04
C PHE A 25 -5.35 -7.23 17.72
N ALA A 26 -4.43 -7.74 16.89
CA ALA A 26 -4.04 -7.13 15.61
C ALA A 26 -5.24 -6.71 14.73
N GLN A 27 -6.25 -7.58 14.61
CA GLN A 27 -7.43 -7.29 13.78
C GLN A 27 -8.27 -6.13 14.35
N GLU A 28 -8.41 -6.05 15.69
CA GLU A 28 -9.17 -4.98 16.36
C GLU A 28 -8.43 -3.64 16.29
N MET A 29 -7.10 -3.67 16.48
CA MET A 29 -6.24 -2.49 16.35
C MET A 29 -6.26 -1.95 14.93
N LEU A 30 -6.14 -2.82 13.93
CA LEU A 30 -6.21 -2.45 12.52
C LEU A 30 -7.60 -1.93 12.12
N ALA A 31 -8.66 -2.56 12.62
CA ALA A 31 -10.03 -2.11 12.40
C ALA A 31 -10.24 -0.69 12.95
N ARG A 32 -9.75 -0.42 14.17
CA ARG A 32 -9.83 0.91 14.78
C ARG A 32 -9.03 1.96 14.00
N ALA A 33 -7.83 1.62 13.55
CA ALA A 33 -6.97 2.54 12.80
C ALA A 33 -7.51 2.86 11.40
N SER A 34 -8.26 1.94 10.79
CA SER A 34 -8.83 2.11 9.44
C SER A 34 -10.29 2.57 9.42
N GLY A 35 -10.95 2.66 10.58
CA GLY A 35 -12.40 2.90 10.66
C GLY A 35 -13.26 1.77 10.08
N LYS A 36 -12.70 0.58 9.82
CA LYS A 36 -13.42 -0.57 9.23
C LYS A 36 -13.71 -1.64 10.27
N THR A 37 -14.38 -2.71 9.84
CA THR A 37 -14.77 -3.82 10.72
C THR A 37 -13.58 -4.77 11.00
N PRO A 38 -13.56 -5.47 12.15
CA PRO A 38 -12.56 -6.51 12.43
C PRO A 38 -12.51 -7.61 11.36
N ARG A 39 -13.64 -7.92 10.70
CA ARG A 39 -13.68 -8.86 9.58
C ARG A 39 -12.90 -8.35 8.37
N ALA A 40 -13.04 -7.07 8.02
CA ALA A 40 -12.29 -6.47 6.92
C ALA A 40 -10.78 -6.46 7.25
N ALA A 41 -10.43 -6.00 8.44
CA ALA A 41 -9.05 -6.01 8.94
C ALA A 41 -8.42 -7.41 8.90
N ARG A 42 -9.15 -8.44 9.36
CA ARG A 42 -8.69 -9.83 9.27
C ARG A 42 -8.48 -10.28 7.82
N ASN A 43 -9.39 -9.94 6.91
CA ASN A 43 -9.22 -10.29 5.50
C ASN A 43 -7.97 -9.66 4.88
N TRP A 44 -7.58 -8.45 5.32
CA TRP A 44 -6.33 -7.80 4.89
C TRP A 44 -5.11 -8.52 5.47
N LEU A 45 -5.13 -8.85 6.77
CA LEU A 45 -4.05 -9.60 7.42
C LEU A 45 -3.86 -11.00 6.81
N ASP A 46 -4.95 -11.62 6.35
CA ASP A 46 -4.95 -12.92 5.65
C ASP A 46 -4.63 -12.78 4.15
N GLY A 47 -4.46 -11.57 3.62
CA GLY A 47 -4.11 -11.33 2.22
C GLY A 47 -5.27 -11.47 1.21
N ARG A 48 -6.52 -11.65 1.67
CA ARG A 48 -7.68 -11.98 0.82
C ARG A 48 -8.12 -10.79 -0.03
N CYS A 49 -8.20 -9.61 0.57
CA CYS A 49 -8.53 -8.35 -0.10
C CYS A 49 -7.64 -7.20 0.39
N THR A 50 -7.74 -6.04 -0.25
CA THR A 50 -7.03 -4.81 0.12
C THR A 50 -7.98 -3.82 0.79
N PRO A 51 -7.46 -2.86 1.58
CA PRO A 51 -8.24 -1.71 2.00
C PRO A 51 -8.75 -0.92 0.78
N ASP A 52 -9.93 -0.32 0.93
CA ASP A 52 -10.44 0.68 -0.01
C ASP A 52 -9.69 2.01 0.18
N ALA A 53 -9.96 2.99 -0.69
CA ALA A 53 -9.25 4.27 -0.66
C ALA A 53 -9.44 5.02 0.67
N GLU A 54 -10.65 4.97 1.24
CA GLU A 54 -10.97 5.60 2.51
C GLU A 54 -10.20 4.96 3.66
N ALA A 55 -10.24 3.63 3.79
CA ALA A 55 -9.46 2.90 4.78
C ALA A 55 -7.96 3.15 4.63
N LEU A 56 -7.46 3.24 3.38
CA LEU A 56 -6.06 3.50 3.13
C LEU A 56 -5.65 4.89 3.64
N ILE A 57 -6.47 5.92 3.41
CA ILE A 57 -6.21 7.28 3.90
C ILE A 57 -6.16 7.31 5.43
N GLU A 58 -7.11 6.65 6.11
CA GLU A 58 -7.12 6.56 7.58
C GLU A 58 -5.89 5.81 8.12
N LEU A 59 -5.46 4.74 7.43
CA LEU A 59 -4.24 4.03 7.79
C LEU A 59 -2.98 4.87 7.59
N MET A 60 -2.91 5.66 6.52
CA MET A 60 -1.79 6.59 6.29
C MET A 60 -1.77 7.71 7.33
N ALA A 61 -2.94 8.23 7.72
CA ALA A 61 -3.07 9.25 8.76
C ALA A 61 -2.69 8.73 10.16
N SER A 62 -2.91 7.44 10.43
CA SER A 62 -2.63 6.82 11.73
C SER A 62 -1.26 6.14 11.82
N CYS A 63 -0.59 5.86 10.70
CA CYS A 63 0.64 5.10 10.65
C CYS A 63 1.61 5.61 9.56
N ASN A 64 2.65 6.33 9.99
CA ASN A 64 3.64 6.94 9.08
C ASN A 64 4.34 5.92 8.19
N SER A 65 4.66 4.72 8.69
CA SER A 65 5.36 3.72 7.88
C SER A 65 4.51 3.17 6.72
N ILE A 66 3.18 3.17 6.87
CA ILE A 66 2.26 2.87 5.76
C ILE A 66 2.22 4.04 4.78
N ALA A 67 2.17 5.28 5.27
CA ALA A 67 2.22 6.47 4.41
C ALA A 67 3.51 6.52 3.58
N ASP A 68 4.66 6.36 4.21
CA ASP A 68 5.98 6.36 3.56
C ASP A 68 6.06 5.32 2.44
N GLU A 69 5.55 4.10 2.69
CA GLU A 69 5.58 3.02 1.69
C GLU A 69 4.63 3.31 0.52
N VAL A 70 3.44 3.85 0.78
CA VAL A 70 2.51 4.26 -0.30
C VAL A 70 3.12 5.39 -1.14
N GLU A 71 3.71 6.39 -0.50
CA GLU A 71 4.39 7.51 -1.19
C GLU A 71 5.56 7.01 -2.05
N ARG A 72 6.35 6.07 -1.53
CA ARG A 72 7.42 5.39 -2.28
C ARG A 72 6.88 4.71 -3.54
N LEU A 73 5.80 3.94 -3.42
CA LEU A 73 5.16 3.27 -4.56
C LEU A 73 4.59 4.27 -5.60
N VAL A 74 4.06 5.41 -5.15
CA VAL A 74 3.59 6.49 -6.03
C VAL A 74 4.78 7.12 -6.76
N ALA A 75 5.90 7.38 -6.08
CA ALA A 75 7.10 7.94 -6.69
C ALA A 75 7.68 7.00 -7.76
N GLU A 76 7.76 5.69 -7.47
CA GLU A 76 8.19 4.68 -8.45
C GLU A 76 7.30 4.68 -9.70
N ARG A 77 5.98 4.77 -9.51
CA ARG A 77 5.00 4.83 -10.61
C ARG A 77 5.12 6.11 -11.44
N ARG A 78 5.41 7.25 -10.80
CA ARG A 78 5.63 8.53 -11.51
C ARG A 78 6.88 8.43 -12.38
N LYS A 79 7.99 7.97 -11.80
CA LYS A 79 9.26 7.77 -12.51
C LYS A 79 9.10 6.81 -13.71
N ALA A 80 8.42 5.68 -13.52
CA ALA A 80 8.17 4.73 -14.61
C ALA A 80 7.36 5.34 -15.77
N ARG A 81 6.44 6.28 -15.49
CA ARG A 81 5.69 7.00 -16.54
C ARG A 81 6.58 8.00 -17.28
N GLU A 82 7.42 8.74 -16.55
CA GLU A 82 8.40 9.66 -17.14
C GLU A 82 9.38 8.90 -18.05
N ASP A 83 9.93 7.77 -17.58
CA ASP A 83 10.84 6.92 -18.34
C ASP A 83 10.18 6.34 -19.62
N THR A 84 8.87 6.04 -19.56
CA THR A 84 8.11 5.53 -20.73
C THR A 84 7.74 6.65 -21.70
N GLN A 85 7.61 7.89 -21.23
CA GLN A 85 7.26 9.05 -22.04
C GLN A 85 8.46 9.65 -22.79
N CYS A 86 9.66 9.10 -22.60
CA CYS A 86 10.85 9.43 -23.40
C CYS A 86 11.20 8.35 -24.47
N PRO A 87 10.40 8.13 -25.53
CA PRO A 87 10.99 7.93 -26.84
C PRO A 87 11.34 9.31 -27.40
N GLY A 88 12.56 9.49 -27.88
CA GLY A 88 13.05 10.78 -28.36
C GLY A 88 11.99 11.54 -29.18
N SER A 89 11.88 12.84 -28.94
CA SER A 89 11.36 13.75 -29.95
C SER A 89 12.50 14.04 -30.95
N PRO A 90 12.57 13.39 -32.12
CA PRO A 90 12.84 14.12 -33.32
C PRO A 90 11.47 14.44 -33.92
N LEU A 91 11.18 15.70 -34.19
CA LEU A 91 10.41 16.15 -35.36
C LEU A 91 10.41 17.68 -35.31
N ASN A 92 11.40 18.23 -36.05
CA ASN A 92 11.50 19.57 -36.66
C ASN A 92 11.01 20.80 -35.88
#